data_AF-A0A377HIK9-F1
#
_entry.id   AF-A0A377HIK9-F1
#
_cell.length_a   1.000
_cell.length_b   1.000
_cell.length_c   1.000
_cell.angle_alpha   90.00
_cell.angle_beta   90.00
_cell.angle_gamma   90.00
#
_symmetry.space_group_name_H-M   'P 1'
#
loop_
_entity.id
_entity.type
_entity.pdbx_description
1 polymer ?
#
loop_
_entity_poly.entity_id
_entity_poly.type
_entity_poly.pdbx_seq_one_letter_code
_entity_poly.pdbx_strand_id
1 'polypeptide(L)'
;MNPMTRPVSAPRASSNGADTAQQLDHLYTQFELALNAGDWAALGALDIQLSEALHRFKQQPLNADTKAALTRLNAFYTTMISEGRKEQARIRLQLSQQEATKQGVMAYLGHHE
;
A
#
# COMPACT_ATOMS: atom_id res chain seq x y z
N MET A 1 57.83 -2.90 25.90
CA MET A 1 56.89 -4.01 25.60
C MET A 1 55.82 -3.97 26.68
N ASN A 2 54.52 -3.81 26.48
CA ASN A 2 53.61 -3.93 25.34
C ASN A 2 52.44 -2.93 25.56
N PRO A 3 51.88 -2.28 24.52
CA PRO A 3 50.68 -1.47 24.67
C PRO A 3 49.43 -2.35 24.82
N MET A 4 48.62 -2.07 25.85
CA MET A 4 47.28 -2.65 26.01
C MET A 4 46.39 -2.21 24.84
N THR A 5 46.00 -3.16 24.01
CA THR A 5 45.00 -3.01 22.97
C THR A 5 43.63 -2.75 23.58
N ARG A 6 43.06 -1.56 23.34
CA ARG A 6 41.64 -1.29 23.55
C ARG A 6 40.83 -2.18 22.58
N PRO A 7 39.73 -2.81 23.01
CA PRO A 7 38.83 -3.44 22.07
C PRO A 7 38.21 -2.35 21.20
N VAL A 8 38.49 -2.41 19.90
CA VAL A 8 37.76 -1.63 18.89
C VAL A 8 36.36 -2.21 18.84
N SER A 9 35.40 -1.51 19.45
CA SER A 9 33.97 -1.81 19.26
C SER A 9 33.66 -1.69 17.77
N ALA A 10 33.41 -2.82 17.12
CA ALA A 10 32.94 -2.86 15.75
C ALA A 10 31.62 -2.06 15.62
N PRO A 11 31.44 -1.23 14.59
CA PRO A 11 30.16 -0.59 14.34
C PRO A 11 29.09 -1.67 14.07
N ARG A 12 27.98 -1.59 14.81
CA ARG A 12 26.82 -2.50 14.71
C ARG A 12 26.18 -2.34 13.33
N ALA A 13 26.56 -3.18 12.37
CA ALA A 13 25.95 -3.22 11.04
C ALA A 13 24.57 -3.93 11.01
N SER A 14 24.01 -4.29 12.17
CA SER A 14 22.85 -5.20 12.27
C SER A 14 21.53 -4.56 12.73
N SER A 15 21.45 -3.24 12.94
CA SER A 15 20.18 -2.58 13.32
C SER A 15 19.36 -2.14 12.11
N ASN A 16 19.97 -1.44 11.14
CA ASN A 16 19.23 -0.76 10.07
C ASN A 16 18.36 -1.68 9.20
N GLY A 17 18.81 -2.91 8.94
CA GLY A 17 18.06 -3.85 8.12
C GLY A 17 16.85 -4.47 8.84
N ALA A 18 16.91 -4.62 10.15
CA ALA A 18 15.78 -5.09 10.96
C ALA A 18 14.73 -3.96 11.12
N ASP A 19 15.21 -2.73 11.33
CA ASP A 19 14.37 -1.53 11.42
C ASP A 19 13.59 -1.30 10.11
N THR A 20 14.25 -1.53 8.97
CA THR A 20 13.63 -1.43 7.63
C THR A 20 12.55 -2.48 7.41
N ALA A 21 12.83 -3.75 7.77
CA ALA A 21 11.87 -4.83 7.64
C ALA A 21 10.63 -4.59 8.51
N GLN A 22 10.80 -4.09 9.74
CA GLN A 22 9.71 -3.75 10.64
C GLN A 22 8.86 -2.59 10.09
N GLN A 23 9.48 -1.59 9.48
CA GLN A 23 8.77 -0.48 8.86
C GLN A 23 7.91 -0.94 7.67
N LEU A 24 8.43 -1.87 6.84
CA LEU A 24 7.69 -2.46 5.74
C LEU A 24 6.52 -3.33 6.22
N ASP A 25 6.70 -4.09 7.30
CA ASP A 25 5.64 -4.91 7.90
C ASP A 25 4.51 -4.05 8.50
N HIS A 26 4.88 -2.92 9.10
CA HIS A 26 3.90 -1.93 9.55
C HIS A 26 3.10 -1.34 8.39
N LEU A 27 3.78 -0.94 7.30
CA LEU A 27 3.11 -0.45 6.09
C LEU A 27 2.15 -1.50 5.52
N TYR A 28 2.58 -2.76 5.46
CA TYR A 28 1.74 -3.87 5.02
C TYR A 28 0.46 -4.00 5.84
N THR A 29 0.56 -3.94 7.17
CA THR A 29 -0.60 -4.00 8.06
C THR A 29 -1.57 -2.82 7.80
N GLN A 30 -1.04 -1.61 7.60
CA GLN A 30 -1.87 -0.45 7.27
C GLN A 30 -2.58 -0.60 5.92
N PHE A 31 -1.89 -1.16 4.93
CA PHE A 31 -2.47 -1.48 3.63
C PHE A 31 -3.63 -2.49 3.74
N GLU A 32 -3.47 -3.54 4.55
CA GLU A 32 -4.54 -4.52 4.80
C GLU A 32 -5.75 -3.87 5.47
N LEU A 33 -5.53 -3.03 6.48
CA LEU A 33 -6.60 -2.31 7.18
C LEU A 33 -7.36 -1.36 6.23
N ALA A 34 -6.64 -0.56 5.45
CA ALA A 34 -7.24 0.37 4.49
C ALA A 34 -8.02 -0.37 3.39
N LEU A 35 -7.50 -1.50 2.91
CA LEU A 35 -8.19 -2.32 1.92
C LEU A 35 -9.48 -2.93 2.49
N ASN A 36 -9.43 -3.49 3.70
CA ASN A 36 -10.61 -4.06 4.36
C ASN A 36 -11.68 -3.00 4.68
N ALA A 37 -11.25 -1.77 4.96
CA ALA A 37 -12.14 -0.63 5.16
C ALA A 37 -12.71 -0.05 3.85
N GLY A 38 -12.18 -0.45 2.68
CA GLY A 38 -12.51 0.16 1.39
C GLY A 38 -12.05 1.61 1.27
N ASP A 39 -11.05 2.02 2.05
CA ASP A 39 -10.51 3.38 2.04
C ASP A 39 -9.45 3.54 0.95
N TRP A 40 -9.94 3.77 -0.27
CA TRP A 40 -9.10 3.95 -1.46
C TRP A 40 -8.20 5.18 -1.39
N ALA A 41 -8.60 6.21 -0.63
CA ALA A 41 -7.79 7.41 -0.44
C ALA A 41 -6.59 7.11 0.48
N ALA A 42 -6.83 6.41 1.59
CA ALA A 42 -5.77 5.94 2.48
C ALA A 42 -4.80 4.99 1.77
N LEU A 43 -5.30 4.08 0.92
CA LEU A 43 -4.46 3.21 0.10
C LEU A 43 -3.50 4.01 -0.80
N GLY A 44 -3.98 5.09 -1.43
CA GLY A 44 -3.14 5.98 -2.24
C GLY A 44 -2.09 6.73 -1.41
N ALA A 45 -2.44 7.20 -0.20
CA ALA A 45 -1.49 7.84 0.69
C ALA A 45 -0.39 6.89 1.19
N LEU A 46 -0.74 5.63 1.48
CA LEU A 46 0.21 4.59 1.87
C LEU A 46 1.15 4.21 0.71
N ASP A 47 0.66 4.22 -0.53
CA ASP A 47 1.48 3.98 -1.73
C ASP A 47 2.60 5.02 -1.90
N ILE A 48 2.26 6.30 -1.69
CA ILE A 48 3.24 7.39 -1.69
C ILE A 48 4.30 7.16 -0.60
N GLN A 49 3.87 6.84 0.62
CA GLN A 49 4.79 6.55 1.73
C GLN A 49 5.71 5.36 1.44
N LEU A 50 5.19 4.30 0.83
CA LEU A 50 6.00 3.16 0.43
C LEU A 50 7.01 3.57 -0.65
N SER A 51 6.61 4.35 -1.65
CA SER A 51 7.50 4.82 -2.71
C SER A 51 8.67 5.65 -2.15
N GLU A 52 8.39 6.56 -1.22
CA GLU A 52 9.42 7.32 -0.51
C GLU A 52 10.35 6.42 0.31
N ALA A 53 9.80 5.44 1.02
CA ALA A 53 10.58 4.48 1.80
C ALA A 53 11.51 3.66 0.88
N LEU A 54 10.99 3.16 -0.25
CA LEU A 54 11.76 2.41 -1.26
C LEU A 54 12.91 3.23 -1.85
N HIS A 55 12.71 4.53 -2.10
CA HIS A 55 13.78 5.42 -2.55
C HIS A 55 14.92 5.52 -1.54
N ARG A 56 14.62 5.54 -0.24
CA ARG A 56 15.63 5.55 0.83
C ARG A 56 16.35 4.19 0.95
N PHE A 57 15.64 3.09 0.72
CA PHE A 57 16.21 1.74 0.80
C PHE A 57 17.12 1.39 -0.38
N LYS A 58 16.87 1.93 -1.58
CA LYS A 58 17.74 1.72 -2.76
C LYS A 58 19.20 2.13 -2.54
N GLN A 59 19.48 3.00 -1.57
CA GLN A 59 20.84 3.43 -1.24
C GLN A 59 21.54 2.52 -0.23
N GLN A 60 20.87 1.47 0.26
CA GLN A 60 21.39 0.56 1.29
C GLN A 60 21.35 -0.90 0.81
N PRO A 61 22.32 -1.73 1.24
CA PRO A 61 22.28 -3.16 0.94
C PRO A 61 21.06 -3.82 1.61
N LEU A 62 20.20 -4.45 0.80
CA LEU A 62 19.01 -5.15 1.28
C LEU A 62 19.40 -6.47 1.96
N ASN A 63 18.97 -6.66 3.20
CA ASN A 63 19.08 -7.95 3.89
C ASN A 63 17.94 -8.90 3.49
N ALA A 64 18.03 -10.16 3.93
CA ALA A 64 17.05 -11.19 3.60
C ALA A 64 15.63 -10.83 4.10
N ASP A 65 15.52 -10.29 5.32
CA ASP A 65 14.23 -9.95 5.94
C ASP A 65 13.52 -8.82 5.18
N THR A 66 14.25 -7.79 4.79
CA THR A 66 13.72 -6.69 3.98
C THR A 66 13.25 -7.20 2.63
N LYS A 67 14.01 -8.12 2.00
CA LYS A 67 13.62 -8.71 0.72
C LYS A 67 12.33 -9.55 0.86
N ALA A 68 12.18 -10.29 1.96
CA ALA A 68 10.96 -11.03 2.24
C ALA A 68 9.75 -10.11 2.45
N ALA A 69 9.90 -9.03 3.24
CA ALA A 69 8.86 -8.03 3.46
C ALA A 69 8.43 -7.33 2.15
N LEU A 70 9.39 -6.94 1.30
CA LEU A 70 9.12 -6.37 -0.02
C LEU A 70 8.40 -7.35 -0.95
N THR A 71 8.77 -8.64 -0.90
CA THR A 71 8.09 -9.67 -1.70
C THR A 71 6.62 -9.82 -1.28
N ARG A 72 6.35 -9.76 0.02
CA ARG A 72 4.98 -9.81 0.56
C ARG A 72 4.15 -8.60 0.14
N LEU A 73 4.71 -7.39 0.22
CA LEU A 73 4.08 -6.17 -0.28
C LEU A 73 3.81 -6.24 -1.79
N ASN A 74 4.75 -6.74 -2.58
CA ASN A 74 4.55 -6.90 -4.02
C ASN A 74 3.40 -7.87 -4.34
N ALA A 75 3.29 -8.98 -3.61
CA ALA A 75 2.15 -9.89 -3.76
C ALA A 75 0.82 -9.22 -3.40
N PHE A 76 0.80 -8.37 -2.37
CA PHE A 76 -0.39 -7.65 -1.93
C PHE A 76 -0.97 -6.70 -2.99
N TYR A 77 -0.12 -6.07 -3.80
CA TYR A 77 -0.59 -5.21 -4.91
C TYR A 77 -1.49 -5.95 -5.90
N THR A 78 -1.27 -7.25 -6.12
CA THR A 78 -2.13 -8.04 -7.00
C THR A 78 -3.55 -8.15 -6.43
N THR A 79 -3.67 -8.37 -5.12
CA THR A 79 -4.95 -8.35 -4.41
C THR A 79 -5.60 -6.98 -4.49
N MET A 80 -4.87 -5.91 -4.18
CA MET A 80 -5.37 -4.54 -4.22
C MET A 80 -5.90 -4.15 -5.61
N ILE A 81 -5.18 -4.53 -6.69
CA ILE A 81 -5.63 -4.30 -8.07
C ILE A 81 -6.92 -5.07 -8.37
N SER A 82 -7.03 -6.31 -7.90
CA SER A 82 -8.25 -7.12 -8.09
C SER A 82 -9.45 -6.47 -7.42
N GLU A 83 -9.31 -6.09 -6.15
CA GLU A 83 -10.37 -5.43 -5.39
C GLU A 83 -10.75 -4.07 -5.98
N GLY A 84 -9.76 -3.27 -6.39
CA GLY A 84 -10.01 -2.00 -7.07
C GLY A 84 -10.79 -2.16 -8.37
N ARG A 85 -10.54 -3.22 -9.16
CA ARG A 85 -11.32 -3.51 -10.37
C ARG A 85 -12.77 -3.90 -10.05
N LYS A 86 -12.99 -4.70 -9.00
CA LYS A 86 -14.34 -5.05 -8.54
C LYS A 86 -15.12 -3.80 -8.13
N GLU A 87 -14.49 -2.92 -7.37
CA GLU A 87 -15.11 -1.68 -6.93
C GLU A 87 -15.43 -0.74 -8.09
N GLN A 88 -14.53 -0.60 -9.06
CA GLN A 88 -14.81 0.16 -10.29
C GLN A 88 -16.00 -0.42 -11.06
N ALA A 89 -16.12 -1.73 -11.17
CA ALA A 89 -17.27 -2.37 -11.81
C ALA A 89 -18.57 -2.08 -11.05
N ARG A 90 -18.54 -2.13 -9.71
CA ARG A 90 -19.67 -1.79 -8.83
C ARG A 90 -20.13 -0.36 -9.03
N ILE A 91 -19.20 0.61 -9.01
CA ILE A 91 -19.51 2.03 -9.23
C ILE A 91 -20.11 2.27 -10.61
N ARG A 92 -19.56 1.65 -11.66
CA ARG A 92 -20.11 1.77 -13.02
C ARG A 92 -21.54 1.26 -13.11
N LEU A 93 -21.83 0.13 -12.46
CA LEU A 93 -23.18 -0.43 -12.42
C LEU A 93 -24.16 0.48 -11.66
N GLN A 94 -23.73 1.08 -10.55
CA GLN A 94 -24.56 2.05 -9.82
C GLN A 94 -24.86 3.29 -10.66
N LEU A 95 -23.85 3.81 -11.37
CA LEU A 95 -24.02 4.99 -12.23
C LEU A 95 -24.99 4.72 -13.39
N SER A 96 -24.91 3.53 -14.01
CA SER A 96 -25.85 3.17 -15.09
C SER A 96 -27.29 3.05 -14.58
N GLN A 97 -27.48 2.51 -13.37
CA GLN A 97 -28.82 2.45 -12.75
C GLN A 97 -29.36 3.84 -12.43
N GLN A 98 -28.50 4.75 -11.96
CA GLN A 98 -28.89 6.13 -11.68
C GLN A 98 -29.31 6.87 -12.95
N GLU A 99 -28.56 6.71 -14.05
CA GLU A 99 -28.90 7.31 -15.34
C GLU A 99 -30.21 6.75 -15.89
N ALA A 100 -30.43 5.43 -15.81
CA ALA A 100 -31.69 4.81 -16.20
C ALA A 100 -32.88 5.32 -15.36
N THR A 101 -32.68 5.48 -14.04
CA THR A 101 -33.70 6.03 -13.13
C THR A 101 -34.05 7.46 -13.51
N LYS A 102 -33.03 8.30 -13.76
CA LYS A 102 -33.22 9.68 -14.20
C LYS A 102 -34.00 9.75 -15.51
N GLN A 103 -33.68 8.90 -16.49
CA GLN A 103 -34.41 8.83 -17.76
C GLN A 103 -35.87 8.43 -17.56
N GLY A 104 -36.15 7.45 -16.71
CA GLY A 104 -37.51 7.04 -16.37
C GLY A 104 -38.33 8.16 -15.72
N VAL A 105 -37.74 8.90 -14.78
CA VAL A 105 -38.38 10.07 -14.16
C VAL A 105 -38.67 11.16 -15.19
N MET A 106 -37.72 11.48 -16.06
CA MET A 106 -37.92 12.50 -17.12
C MET A 106 -39.01 12.09 -18.12
N ALA A 107 -39.05 10.80 -18.50
CA ALA A 107 -40.12 10.28 -19.37
C ALA A 107 -41.49 10.38 -18.69
N TYR A 108 -41.59 10.04 -17.42
CA TYR A 108 -42.84 10.19 -16.66
C TYR A 108 -43.30 11.65 -16.62
N LEU A 109 -42.40 12.59 -16.33
CA LEU A 109 -42.72 14.02 -16.29
C LEU A 109 -43.14 14.57 -17.66
N GLY A 110 -42.49 14.14 -18.75
CA GLY A 110 -42.84 14.59 -20.11
C GLY A 110 -44.10 13.96 -20.71
N HIS A 111 -44.59 12.84 -20.16
CA HIS A 111 -45.85 12.21 -20.56
C HIS A 111 -47.09 12.78 -19.85
N HIS A 112 -46.90 13.71 -18.90
CA HIS A 112 -47.95 14.35 -18.12
C HIS A 112 -48.24 15.80 -18.55
N GLU A 113 -47.77 16.21 -19.73
CA GLU A 113 -48.19 17.43 -20.46
C GLU A 113 -49.21 17.08 -21.55
#